data_AF-A0A7C3U961-F1
#
_entry.id   AF-A0A7C3U961-F1
#
_cell.length_a   1.000
_cell.length_b   1.000
_cell.length_c   1.000
_cell.angle_alpha   90.00
_cell.angle_beta   90.00
_cell.angle_gamma   90.00
#
_symmetry.space_group_name_H-M   'P 1'
#
loop_
_entity.id
_entity.type
_entity.pdbx_description
1 polymer ?
#
loop_
_entity_poly.entity_id
_entity_poly.type
_entity_poly.pdbx_seq_one_letter_code
_entity_poly.pdbx_strand_id
1 'polypeptide(L)'
;TVVLSGMSSMQQMVENVASAEQAAVGILSPEEVELVGKVCDTYESLRAVPCTSCEYCMPCPNGVDIPRSFAILNSGLMYGDMDDARRRYTQFMRGQDESILASSCIGCLECEQQCPQGIPISQWMPYVHAILGEGKPYRPEDRPTG
;
A
#
# COMPACT_ATOMS: atom_id res chain seq x y z
N THR A 1 0.74 -19.45 -13.68
CA THR A 1 0.77 -18.53 -12.53
C THR A 1 1.28 -19.27 -11.32
N VAL A 2 2.08 -18.61 -10.47
CA VAL A 2 2.58 -19.14 -9.19
C VAL A 2 2.01 -18.26 -8.08
N VAL A 3 1.53 -18.87 -7.00
CA VAL A 3 0.94 -18.17 -5.84
C VAL A 3 1.76 -18.50 -4.60
N LEU A 4 2.06 -17.47 -3.79
CA LEU A 4 2.75 -17.62 -2.51
C LEU A 4 1.72 -17.53 -1.39
N SER A 5 1.52 -18.63 -0.65
CA SER A 5 0.59 -18.69 0.48
C SER A 5 1.35 -18.70 1.81
N GLY A 6 1.09 -17.72 2.68
CA GLY A 6 1.67 -17.62 4.02
C GLY A 6 0.88 -18.44 5.05
N MET A 7 1.57 -19.06 6.00
CA MET A 7 0.97 -19.90 7.04
C MET A 7 1.83 -19.92 8.31
N SER A 8 1.21 -20.04 9.47
CA SER A 8 1.88 -20.07 10.78
C SER A 8 1.59 -21.34 11.59
N SER A 9 0.77 -22.25 11.06
CA SER A 9 0.46 -23.54 11.69
C SER A 9 0.45 -24.68 10.67
N MET A 10 0.68 -25.91 11.15
CA MET A 10 0.61 -27.10 10.31
C MET A 10 -0.79 -27.34 9.73
N GLN A 11 -1.84 -26.95 10.47
CA GLN A 11 -3.21 -27.10 10.00
C GLN A 11 -3.46 -26.26 8.75
N GLN A 12 -3.04 -24.99 8.76
CA GLN A 12 -3.16 -24.10 7.59
C GLN A 12 -2.39 -24.64 6.38
N MET A 13 -1.23 -25.28 6.60
CA MET A 13 -0.49 -25.92 5.52
C MET A 13 -1.29 -27.06 4.87
N VAL A 14 -1.87 -27.94 5.68
CA VAL A 14 -2.67 -29.07 5.16
C VAL A 14 -3.90 -28.57 4.40
N GLU A 15 -4.58 -27.55 4.93
CA GLU A 15 -5.75 -26.94 4.27
C GLU A 15 -5.36 -26.27 2.94
N ASN A 16 -4.24 -25.54 2.90
CA ASN A 16 -3.73 -24.90 1.69
C ASN A 16 -3.38 -25.93 0.60
N VAL A 17 -2.72 -27.03 0.97
CA VAL A 17 -2.37 -28.11 0.02
C VAL A 17 -3.64 -28.78 -0.51
N ALA A 18 -4.56 -29.15 0.37
CA ALA A 18 -5.82 -29.76 -0.04
C ALA A 18 -6.63 -28.86 -0.99
N SER A 19 -6.66 -27.55 -0.73
CA SER A 19 -7.31 -26.58 -1.62
C SER A 19 -6.61 -26.48 -2.98
N ALA A 20 -5.27 -26.45 -3.00
CA ALA A 20 -4.50 -26.40 -4.24
C ALA A 20 -4.64 -27.67 -5.10
N GLU A 21 -4.73 -28.84 -4.47
CA GLU A 21 -4.95 -30.12 -5.16
C GLU A 21 -6.34 -30.21 -5.80
N GLN A 22 -7.36 -29.58 -5.18
CA GLN A 22 -8.73 -29.57 -5.68
C GLN A 22 -8.99 -28.46 -6.71
N ALA A 23 -8.05 -27.53 -6.89
CA ALA A 23 -8.21 -26.41 -7.81
C ALA A 23 -8.29 -26.89 -9.27
N ALA A 24 -9.33 -26.45 -9.98
CA ALA A 24 -9.53 -26.75 -11.39
C ALA A 24 -10.06 -25.53 -12.15
N VAL A 25 -9.78 -25.49 -13.46
CA VAL A 25 -10.35 -24.44 -14.34
C VAL A 25 -11.87 -24.59 -14.34
N GLY A 26 -12.58 -23.48 -14.10
CA GLY A 26 -14.04 -23.46 -14.06
C GLY A 26 -14.66 -24.01 -12.77
N ILE A 27 -13.87 -24.18 -11.70
CA ILE A 27 -14.40 -24.59 -10.38
C ILE A 27 -15.31 -23.52 -9.75
N LEU A 28 -15.04 -22.25 -10.06
CA LEU A 28 -15.91 -21.13 -9.73
C LEU A 28 -16.86 -20.88 -10.91
N SER A 29 -18.13 -20.68 -10.61
CA SER A 29 -19.13 -20.21 -11.56
C SER A 29 -18.78 -18.80 -12.07
N PRO A 30 -19.25 -18.41 -13.28
CA PRO A 30 -19.08 -17.04 -13.77
C PRO A 30 -19.55 -15.98 -12.78
N GLU A 31 -20.64 -16.24 -12.06
CA GLU A 31 -21.21 -15.35 -11.05
C GLU A 31 -20.29 -15.18 -9.83
N GLU A 32 -19.65 -16.26 -9.37
CA GLU A 32 -18.67 -16.21 -8.27
C GLU A 32 -17.41 -15.46 -8.67
N VAL A 33 -16.92 -15.65 -9.90
CA VAL A 33 -15.78 -14.89 -10.43
C VAL A 33 -16.11 -13.40 -10.50
N GLU A 34 -17.31 -13.04 -10.97
CA GLU A 34 -17.77 -11.66 -11.02
C GLU A 34 -17.89 -11.05 -9.62
N LEU A 35 -18.40 -11.81 -8.64
CA LEU A 35 -18.50 -11.37 -7.25
C LEU A 35 -17.12 -11.10 -6.65
N VAL A 36 -16.16 -12.01 -6.85
CA VAL A 36 -14.77 -11.82 -6.39
C VAL A 36 -14.17 -10.56 -7.03
N GLY A 37 -14.40 -10.34 -8.33
CA GLY A 37 -13.99 -9.13 -9.03
C GLY A 37 -14.55 -7.85 -8.38
N LYS A 38 -15.86 -7.79 -8.11
CA LYS A 38 -16.48 -6.63 -7.45
C LYS A 38 -15.92 -6.35 -6.06
N VAL A 39 -15.60 -7.41 -5.29
CA VAL A 39 -14.99 -7.26 -3.97
C VAL A 39 -13.56 -6.72 -4.09
N CYS A 40 -12.77 -7.22 -5.04
CA CYS A 40 -11.44 -6.70 -5.35
C CYS A 40 -11.50 -5.22 -5.75
N ASP A 41 -12.35 -4.86 -6.72
CA ASP A 41 -12.51 -3.48 -7.19
C ASP A 41 -12.92 -2.54 -6.04
N THR A 42 -13.86 -2.98 -5.21
CA THR A 42 -14.28 -2.21 -4.04
C THR A 42 -13.11 -2.01 -3.09
N TYR A 43 -12.37 -3.07 -2.76
CA TYR A 43 -11.25 -3.00 -1.84
C TYR A 43 -10.09 -2.14 -2.39
N GLU A 44 -9.84 -2.19 -3.69
CA GLU A 44 -8.86 -1.33 -4.36
C GLU A 44 -9.30 0.13 -4.37
N SER A 45 -10.59 0.40 -4.58
CA SER A 45 -11.15 1.76 -4.53
C SER A 45 -11.02 2.44 -3.16
N LEU A 46 -10.92 1.65 -2.07
CA LEU A 46 -10.73 2.15 -0.72
C LEU A 46 -9.32 2.68 -0.46
N ARG A 47 -8.33 2.33 -1.30
CA ARG A 47 -6.94 2.76 -1.12
C ARG A 47 -6.59 3.87 -2.09
N ALA A 48 -5.83 4.86 -1.62
CA ALA A 48 -5.34 5.89 -2.51
C ALA A 48 -4.09 5.49 -3.27
N VAL A 49 -3.15 4.88 -2.56
CA VAL A 49 -1.93 4.36 -3.14
C VAL A 49 -2.11 2.85 -3.30
N PRO A 50 -1.89 2.26 -4.49
CA PRO A 50 -1.95 0.80 -4.69
C PRO A 50 -0.71 0.08 -4.09
N CYS A 51 -0.18 0.58 -2.97
CA CYS A 51 0.94 -0.02 -2.26
C CYS A 51 0.50 -1.30 -1.53
N THR A 52 1.33 -2.33 -1.61
CA THR A 52 1.16 -3.62 -0.94
C THR A 52 2.09 -3.80 0.27
N SER A 53 2.86 -2.77 0.62
CA SER A 53 3.86 -2.79 1.69
C SER A 53 4.90 -3.91 1.56
N CYS A 54 5.30 -4.23 0.31
CA CYS A 54 6.29 -5.27 0.02
C CYS A 54 7.75 -4.89 0.36
N GLU A 55 8.00 -3.62 0.69
CA GLU A 55 9.31 -3.07 1.08
C GLU A 55 10.42 -3.15 0.00
N TYR A 56 10.12 -3.52 -1.25
CA TYR A 56 11.15 -3.57 -2.32
C TYR A 56 11.77 -2.19 -2.64
N CYS A 57 11.03 -1.12 -2.36
CA CYS A 57 11.50 0.26 -2.48
C CYS A 57 12.47 0.70 -1.36
N MET A 58 12.75 -0.18 -0.39
CA MET A 58 13.58 0.10 0.77
C MET A 58 14.95 -0.62 0.71
N PRO A 59 16.00 -0.05 1.33
CA PRO A 59 16.02 1.26 1.98
C PRO A 59 16.04 2.42 0.97
N CYS A 60 15.31 3.49 1.25
CA CYS A 60 15.45 4.73 0.49
C CYS A 60 16.83 5.36 0.80
N PRO A 61 17.61 5.80 -0.21
CA PRO A 61 18.91 6.44 0.02
C PRO A 61 18.81 7.77 0.80
N ASN A 62 17.62 8.37 0.88
CA ASN A 62 17.34 9.59 1.63
C ASN A 62 16.64 9.33 2.98
N GLY A 63 16.58 8.07 3.41
CA GLY A 63 15.99 7.68 4.71
C GLY A 63 14.46 7.57 4.75
N VAL A 64 13.75 7.99 3.70
CA VAL A 64 12.28 8.02 3.66
C VAL A 64 11.68 6.63 3.86
N ASP A 65 10.75 6.50 4.81
CA ASP A 65 9.94 5.30 4.98
C ASP A 65 8.70 5.36 4.06
N ILE A 66 8.91 4.89 2.83
CA ILE A 66 7.93 4.93 1.75
C ILE A 66 6.70 4.06 2.09
N PRO A 67 6.83 2.77 2.48
CA PRO A 67 5.67 1.93 2.78
C PRO A 67 4.83 2.48 3.93
N ARG A 68 5.46 2.98 5.01
CA ARG A 68 4.74 3.56 6.15
C ARG A 68 3.98 4.81 5.78
N SER A 69 4.59 5.69 4.99
CA SER A 69 3.95 6.92 4.50
C SER A 69 2.66 6.61 3.72
N PHE A 70 2.70 5.60 2.84
CA PHE A 70 1.53 5.12 2.11
C PHE A 70 0.49 4.45 3.01
N ALA A 71 0.92 3.63 3.97
CA ALA A 71 0.03 2.96 4.90
C ALA A 71 -0.79 3.96 5.74
N ILE A 72 -0.16 5.04 6.21
CA ILE A 72 -0.83 6.08 7.00
C ILE A 72 -1.88 6.81 6.15
N LEU A 73 -1.53 7.25 4.94
CA LEU A 73 -2.47 7.93 4.04
C LEU A 73 -3.66 7.03 3.68
N ASN A 74 -3.39 5.80 3.25
CA ASN A 74 -4.42 4.83 2.89
C ASN A 74 -5.35 4.52 4.07
N SER A 75 -4.82 4.36 5.28
CA SER A 75 -5.65 4.08 6.46
C SER A 75 -6.56 5.27 6.79
N GLY A 76 -6.03 6.49 6.73
CA GLY A 76 -6.83 7.70 6.98
C GLY A 76 -8.01 7.83 6.02
N LEU A 77 -7.77 7.54 4.73
CA LEU A 77 -8.82 7.59 3.71
C LEU A 77 -9.82 6.44 3.83
N MET A 78 -9.33 5.21 4.06
CA MET A 78 -10.17 4.02 4.18
C MET A 78 -11.14 4.11 5.37
N TYR A 79 -10.69 4.68 6.49
CA TYR A 79 -11.52 4.84 7.70
C TYR A 79 -12.21 6.21 7.81
N GLY A 80 -11.95 7.13 6.89
CA GLY A 80 -12.45 8.50 6.97
C GLY A 80 -11.92 9.31 8.16
N ASP A 81 -10.76 8.93 8.72
CA ASP A 81 -10.13 9.56 9.88
C ASP A 81 -8.75 10.14 9.51
N MET A 82 -8.79 11.25 8.76
CA MET A 82 -7.58 11.96 8.35
C MET A 82 -6.87 12.64 9.52
N ASP A 83 -7.58 12.97 10.60
CA ASP A 83 -6.98 13.58 11.77
C ASP A 83 -6.13 12.58 12.55
N ASP A 84 -6.57 11.33 12.67
CA ASP A 84 -5.73 10.25 13.19
C ASP A 84 -4.54 9.96 12.29
N ALA A 85 -4.72 9.93 10.97
CA ALA A 85 -3.62 9.75 10.03
C ALA A 85 -2.54 10.83 10.18
N ARG A 86 -2.94 12.11 10.28
CA ARG A 86 -2.02 13.24 10.54
C ARG A 86 -1.31 13.08 11.89
N ARG A 87 -2.04 12.74 12.95
CA ARG A 87 -1.42 12.48 14.27
C ARG A 87 -0.39 11.36 14.20
N ARG A 88 -0.70 10.24 13.52
CA ARG A 88 0.24 9.12 13.33
C ARG A 88 1.46 9.54 12.51
N TYR A 89 1.29 10.34 11.46
CA TYR A 89 2.39 10.86 10.66
C TYR A 89 3.33 11.77 11.48
N THR A 90 2.79 12.63 12.33
CA THR A 90 3.61 13.45 13.23
C THR A 90 4.21 12.65 14.39
N GLN A 91 3.50 11.66 14.93
CA GLN A 91 4.05 10.79 15.98
C GLN A 91 5.15 9.87 15.46
N PHE A 92 5.07 9.49 14.18
CA PHE A 92 6.12 8.72 13.50
C PHE A 92 7.50 9.38 13.63
N MET A 93 7.55 10.70 13.74
CA MET A 93 8.78 11.47 13.97
C MET A 93 9.38 11.35 15.37
N ARG A 94 8.56 11.02 16.37
CA ARG A 94 9.00 11.15 17.77
C ARG A 94 10.07 10.09 18.08
N GLY A 95 11.31 10.55 18.23
CA GLY A 95 12.45 9.70 18.57
C GLY A 95 13.08 8.96 17.37
N GLN A 96 12.76 9.38 16.15
CA GLN A 96 13.36 8.89 14.92
C GLN A 96 14.09 10.03 14.18
N ASP A 97 14.89 9.68 13.18
CA ASP A 97 15.52 10.65 12.28
C ASP A 97 14.46 11.31 11.39
N GLU A 98 14.55 12.62 11.15
CA GLU A 98 13.58 13.37 10.33
C GLU A 98 13.55 12.90 8.86
N SER A 99 14.61 12.25 8.41
CA SER A 99 14.75 11.67 7.07
C SER A 99 13.66 10.64 6.73
N ILE A 100 12.99 10.03 7.72
CA ILE A 100 11.92 9.04 7.49
C ILE A 100 10.67 9.64 6.83
N LEU A 101 10.48 10.96 6.91
CA LEU A 101 9.29 11.61 6.36
C LEU A 101 9.32 11.68 4.85
N ALA A 102 8.13 11.68 4.28
CA ALA A 102 7.93 11.92 2.86
C ALA A 102 8.45 13.29 2.40
N SER A 103 8.61 14.28 3.30
CA SER A 103 9.27 15.57 3.02
C SER A 103 10.74 15.46 2.67
N SER A 104 11.40 14.38 3.07
CA SER A 104 12.82 14.14 2.83
C SER A 104 13.07 13.49 1.45
N CYS A 105 12.00 13.22 0.69
CA CYS A 105 12.13 12.76 -0.68
C CYS A 105 12.64 13.89 -1.59
N ILE A 106 13.78 13.65 -2.23
CA ILE A 106 14.38 14.57 -3.22
C ILE A 106 14.01 14.22 -4.67
N GLY A 107 13.17 13.21 -4.89
CA GLY A 107 12.78 12.76 -6.23
C GLY A 107 13.90 12.05 -7.01
N CYS A 108 14.73 11.24 -6.35
CA CYS A 108 15.83 10.51 -7.02
C CYS A 108 15.41 9.32 -7.90
N LEU A 109 14.13 8.90 -7.87
CA LEU A 109 13.53 7.82 -8.68
C LEU A 109 14.05 6.39 -8.43
N GLU A 110 15.08 6.18 -7.60
CA GLU A 110 15.67 4.85 -7.35
C GLU A 110 14.63 3.81 -6.90
N CYS A 111 13.76 4.21 -5.97
CA CYS A 111 12.70 3.36 -5.43
C CYS A 111 11.65 2.90 -6.46
N GLU A 112 11.46 3.64 -7.56
CA GLU A 112 10.43 3.33 -8.55
C GLU A 112 10.80 2.13 -9.40
N GLN A 113 12.09 1.97 -9.73
CA GLN A 113 12.60 0.82 -10.48
C GLN A 113 12.43 -0.50 -9.74
N GLN A 114 12.38 -0.45 -8.40
CA GLN A 114 12.20 -1.62 -7.56
C GLN A 114 10.72 -1.89 -7.22
N CYS A 115 9.82 -0.94 -7.50
CA CYS A 115 8.42 -1.06 -7.12
C CYS A 115 7.68 -1.99 -8.09
N PRO A 116 7.24 -3.19 -7.64
CA PRO A 116 6.55 -4.12 -8.53
C PRO A 116 5.15 -3.63 -8.94
N GLN A 117 4.64 -2.59 -8.30
CA GLN A 117 3.36 -1.95 -8.61
C GLN A 117 3.50 -0.75 -9.57
N GLY A 118 4.73 -0.38 -9.97
CA GLY A 118 4.95 0.78 -10.87
C GLY A 118 4.53 2.12 -10.28
N ILE A 119 4.50 2.25 -8.95
CA ILE A 119 4.03 3.48 -8.28
C ILE A 119 5.05 4.61 -8.55
N PRO A 120 4.61 5.82 -8.97
CA PRO A 120 5.48 6.98 -9.12
C PRO A 120 5.79 7.58 -7.74
N ILE A 121 6.57 6.85 -6.94
CA ILE A 121 6.83 7.13 -5.52
C ILE A 121 7.34 8.56 -5.32
N SER A 122 8.21 9.05 -6.20
CA SER A 122 8.77 10.40 -6.11
C SER A 122 7.74 11.52 -6.19
N GLN A 123 6.65 11.32 -6.93
CA GLN A 123 5.55 12.27 -7.04
C GLN A 123 4.60 12.12 -5.84
N TRP A 124 4.44 10.89 -5.37
CA TRP A 124 3.60 10.59 -4.22
C TRP A 124 4.16 11.12 -2.90
N MET A 125 5.47 11.09 -2.67
CA MET A 125 6.05 11.55 -1.40
C MET A 125 5.70 13.01 -1.05
N PRO A 126 5.94 14.02 -1.91
CA PRO A 126 5.53 15.39 -1.61
C PRO A 126 4.01 15.53 -1.46
N TYR A 127 3.22 14.77 -2.22
CA TYR A 127 1.76 14.76 -2.11
C TYR A 127 1.28 14.22 -0.75
N VAL A 128 1.88 13.11 -0.29
CA VAL A 128 1.60 12.54 1.04
C VAL A 128 1.98 13.55 2.13
N HIS A 129 3.14 14.19 2.03
CA HIS A 129 3.57 15.18 3.02
C HIS A 129 2.63 16.39 3.07
N ALA A 130 2.18 16.89 1.92
CA ALA A 130 1.19 17.96 1.84
C ALA A 130 -0.10 17.64 2.63
N ILE A 131 -0.60 16.42 2.55
CA ILE A 131 -1.86 16.02 3.21
C ILE A 131 -1.66 15.72 4.69
N LEU A 132 -0.64 14.92 5.01
CA LEU A 132 -0.41 14.40 6.35
C LEU A 132 0.41 15.33 7.24
N GLY A 133 1.40 16.01 6.66
CA GLY A 133 2.30 16.93 7.37
C GLY A 133 1.81 18.38 7.37
N GLU A 134 1.34 18.88 6.23
CA GLU A 134 0.89 20.28 6.09
C GLU A 134 -0.63 20.45 6.27
N GLY A 135 -1.37 19.35 6.40
CA GLY A 135 -2.81 19.37 6.66
C GLY A 135 -3.68 19.75 5.46
N LYS A 136 -3.15 19.72 4.24
CA LYS A 136 -3.96 19.99 3.04
C LYS A 136 -5.09 18.96 2.90
N PRO A 137 -6.24 19.34 2.31
CA PRO A 137 -7.30 18.40 2.01
C PRO A 137 -6.83 17.39 0.95
N TYR A 138 -7.22 16.13 1.11
CA TYR A 138 -7.03 15.12 0.07
C TYR A 138 -8.03 15.34 -1.07
N ARG A 139 -7.55 15.30 -2.31
CA ARG A 139 -8.32 15.48 -3.53
C ARG A 139 -7.99 14.36 -4.52
N PRO A 140 -8.92 13.45 -4.83
CA PRO A 140 -8.66 12.35 -5.76
C PRO A 140 -8.10 12.78 -7.12
N GLU A 141 -8.52 13.95 -7.61
CA GLU A 141 -8.09 14.55 -8.88
C GLU A 141 -6.62 14.98 -8.90
N ASP A 142 -6.02 15.24 -7.74
CA ASP A 142 -4.62 15.68 -7.60
C ASP A 142 -3.67 14.48 -7.38
N ARG A 143 -4.20 13.25 -7.42
CA ARG A 143 -3.43 12.02 -7.19
C ARG A 143 -2.37 11.83 -8.29
N PRO A 144 -1.10 11.54 -7.94
CA PRO A 144 -0.12 11.10 -8.90
C PRO A 144 -0.55 9.79 -9.58
N THR A 145 -0.60 9.80 -10.91
CA THR A 145 -0.93 8.64 -11.75
C THR A 145 0.33 8.05 -12.37
N GLY A 146 0.43 6.73 -12.38
CA GLY A 146 1.46 5.95 -13.08
C GLY A 146 0.81 4.83 -13.87
#